data_AF-F9FG45-F1
#
_entry.id   AF-F9FG45-F1
#
_cell.length_a   1.000
_cell.length_b   1.000
_cell.length_c   1.000
_cell.angle_alpha   90.00
_cell.angle_beta   90.00
_cell.angle_gamma   90.00
#
_symmetry.space_group_name_H-M   'P 1'
#
loop_
_entity.id
_entity.type
_entity.pdbx_description
1 polymer ?
#
loop_
_entity_poly.entity_id
_entity_poly.type
_entity_poly.pdbx_seq_one_letter_code
_entity_poly.pdbx_strand_id
1 'polypeptide(L)'
;MPATLENKSAFFPKGLIFCGSGAEDRAKLTEMRGDRCGPYLIFWLLHGATVITSPRQLGAILKNTTTQSTNGSAPHIDWVSLLHTELPIMGSGITPPDFATPVLEGFEEFHFVCNRSLSLTVTNVNMIALLFQLLPALLALTISYRAAILLYNIFCSPLKNIPGPILARVTDLWYVNRIRKGHFERDNILLHRKYGSIVRYGPRRYSFDHPEAAQVIYGIGKADKFAKSSFFRAFTTPNPEQPSVFAHENIKEHAQLRRLYQSTHAMSALISYEGFVDECSDLFDQRLREMAGDSASPTMSPLIDLGKWLQCYAFDVISMITYSKRLGFLDQGVDIAGVMESLEGFLSYASVIGVYPRLHPLLFHVRNCLAGNTGSGIQYVLQFTEKLMKEHQAKPKNLDLDDENKQRMDFLSKYVARHRKDPLTYNDWYVLSGCASNMTAGSDTTGISLSAIMYFLITSPKVLGRLRQEVAKHQERALHPCHFSFKEVQGMEYLQAVIKEGLRLHPAVGQPLERIVPEGGATIAGQFFPEGTIVGVNCWVEHYSSAFGPDPDAFRPERWLDSDKSRLEVMNSHWMPFGMGARTCIGRHISILEISKLIPRLIRDFDFTFPEGAKEFKTNNRWFVKPQGFRVQVHARN
;
A
#
# COMPACT_ATOMS: atom_id res chain seq x y z
N MET A 1 -24.10 -44.70 47.22
CA MET A 1 -25.18 -45.66 46.88
C MET A 1 -26.45 -44.88 46.62
N PRO A 2 -27.35 -45.39 45.75
CA PRO A 2 -27.34 -45.31 44.27
C PRO A 2 -28.03 -43.97 43.84
N ALA A 3 -28.69 -43.72 42.70
CA ALA A 3 -28.96 -44.39 41.41
C ALA A 3 -29.16 -43.26 40.35
N THR A 4 -29.24 -43.44 39.02
CA THR A 4 -29.15 -44.60 38.11
C THR A 4 -28.55 -44.10 36.77
N LEU A 5 -28.61 -44.90 35.69
CA LEU A 5 -28.59 -44.40 34.30
C LEU A 5 -30.00 -44.54 33.69
N GLU A 6 -30.26 -43.82 32.60
CA GLU A 6 -30.85 -44.49 31.43
C GLU A 6 -30.29 -43.93 30.11
N ASN A 7 -30.38 -44.72 29.05
CA ASN A 7 -29.72 -44.52 27.76
C ASN A 7 -30.69 -45.00 26.65
N LYS A 8 -30.84 -44.25 25.56
CA LYS A 8 -31.59 -44.68 24.36
C LYS A 8 -31.03 -44.07 23.09
N SER A 9 -30.68 -44.95 22.16
CA SER A 9 -30.22 -44.68 20.79
C SER A 9 -31.04 -45.52 19.80
N ALA A 10 -30.75 -45.39 18.49
CA ALA A 10 -31.51 -45.95 17.36
C ALA A 10 -32.89 -45.27 17.12
N PHE A 11 -33.43 -45.19 15.89
CA PHE A 11 -33.30 -46.10 14.75
C PHE A 11 -33.05 -45.41 13.38
N PHE A 12 -32.35 -46.15 12.50
CA PHE A 12 -32.48 -46.07 11.03
C PHE A 12 -33.45 -47.19 10.58
N PRO A 13 -34.14 -47.06 9.42
CA PRO A 13 -33.72 -47.85 8.27
C PRO A 13 -33.84 -47.13 6.91
N LYS A 14 -33.62 -47.87 5.81
CA LYS A 14 -33.41 -47.37 4.43
C LYS A 14 -34.62 -47.64 3.52
N GLY A 15 -34.77 -46.79 2.49
CA GLY A 15 -34.75 -47.27 1.10
C GLY A 15 -36.08 -47.38 0.32
N LEU A 16 -36.02 -46.89 -0.93
CA LEU A 16 -36.81 -47.15 -2.16
C LEU A 16 -36.66 -45.86 -3.01
N ILE A 17 -35.84 -45.82 -4.07
CA ILE A 17 -36.02 -46.45 -5.39
C ILE A 17 -37.34 -46.03 -6.05
N PHE A 18 -37.23 -45.19 -7.08
CA PHE A 18 -38.11 -45.23 -8.25
C PHE A 18 -37.24 -45.01 -9.50
N CYS A 19 -37.59 -45.72 -10.57
CA CYS A 19 -36.99 -45.53 -11.90
C CYS A 19 -38.07 -44.95 -12.82
N GLY A 20 -37.70 -44.03 -13.71
CA GLY A 20 -38.62 -43.36 -14.62
C GLY A 20 -37.88 -42.87 -15.86
N SER A 21 -38.19 -43.47 -17.01
CA SER A 21 -37.57 -43.17 -18.30
C SER A 21 -38.22 -41.98 -18.99
N GLY A 22 -37.43 -41.15 -19.65
CA GLY A 22 -37.89 -40.12 -20.58
C GLY A 22 -36.73 -39.62 -21.41
N ALA A 23 -36.69 -39.98 -22.69
CA ALA A 23 -35.71 -39.49 -23.64
C ALA A 23 -36.45 -38.74 -24.74
N GLU A 24 -36.07 -37.49 -25.01
CA GLU A 24 -36.38 -36.88 -26.31
C GLU A 24 -35.40 -35.74 -26.66
N ASP A 25 -34.97 -35.82 -27.92
CA ASP A 25 -34.47 -34.80 -28.84
C ASP A 25 -33.24 -33.89 -28.63
N ARG A 26 -32.61 -33.73 -29.81
CA ARG A 26 -31.51 -32.81 -30.14
C ARG A 26 -32.09 -31.48 -30.66
N ALA A 27 -31.16 -30.58 -31.02
CA ALA A 27 -31.35 -29.44 -31.92
C ALA A 27 -32.09 -28.20 -31.37
N LYS A 28 -31.28 -27.18 -31.04
CA LYS A 28 -31.52 -25.77 -31.43
C LYS A 28 -30.21 -24.98 -31.46
N LEU A 29 -29.37 -25.33 -32.43
CA LEU A 29 -28.42 -24.39 -33.05
C LEU A 29 -29.11 -23.80 -34.28
N THR A 30 -28.70 -22.59 -34.69
CA THR A 30 -29.42 -21.69 -35.62
C THR A 30 -30.82 -21.28 -35.11
N GLU A 31 -31.34 -20.07 -35.37
CA GLU A 31 -30.90 -19.04 -36.33
C GLU A 31 -31.20 -17.61 -35.83
N MET A 32 -30.28 -16.66 -36.06
CA MET A 32 -30.62 -15.30 -36.48
C MET A 32 -29.40 -14.66 -37.16
N ARG A 33 -29.58 -14.10 -38.37
CA ARG A 33 -28.48 -13.66 -39.26
C ARG A 33 -28.93 -12.47 -40.12
N GLY A 34 -28.00 -11.55 -40.42
CA GLY A 34 -28.23 -10.32 -41.22
C GLY A 34 -28.54 -9.07 -40.36
N ASP A 35 -28.31 -7.83 -40.81
CA ASP A 35 -27.66 -7.33 -42.05
C ASP A 35 -27.47 -5.78 -41.93
N ARG A 36 -26.71 -5.01 -42.75
CA ARG A 36 -25.83 -5.28 -43.91
C ARG A 36 -24.69 -4.23 -44.04
N CYS A 37 -23.56 -4.66 -44.59
CA CYS A 37 -22.41 -3.96 -45.21
C CYS A 37 -22.20 -2.41 -45.17
N GLY A 38 -20.97 -2.02 -44.76
CA GLY A 38 -20.05 -1.13 -45.53
C GLY A 38 -20.10 0.40 -45.27
N PRO A 39 -19.12 1.20 -45.79
CA PRO A 39 -17.99 0.85 -46.70
C PRO A 39 -16.56 1.29 -46.25
N TYR A 40 -15.56 1.02 -47.12
CA TYR A 40 -14.11 1.36 -47.08
C TYR A 40 -13.23 0.54 -46.07
N LEU A 41 -12.10 -0.11 -46.39
CA LEU A 41 -10.87 0.20 -47.18
C LEU A 41 -10.04 1.36 -46.59
N ILE A 42 -8.70 1.36 -46.50
CA ILE A 42 -7.60 0.61 -47.16
C ILE A 42 -6.55 0.22 -46.08
N PHE A 43 -5.90 -0.97 -46.04
CA PHE A 43 -4.60 -1.28 -46.67
C PHE A 43 -4.15 -2.74 -46.44
N TRP A 44 -3.36 -3.30 -47.36
CA TRP A 44 -2.58 -4.55 -47.20
C TRP A 44 -1.38 -4.58 -48.16
N LEU A 45 -0.53 -5.63 -48.05
CA LEU A 45 0.77 -5.83 -48.72
C LEU A 45 1.91 -4.95 -48.15
N LEU A 46 3.13 -5.43 -47.92
CA LEU A 46 3.77 -6.74 -48.19
C LEU A 46 4.06 -7.47 -46.86
N HIS A 47 3.75 -8.77 -46.69
CA HIS A 47 4.56 -9.94 -47.08
C HIS A 47 6.03 -9.87 -46.60
N GLY A 48 6.56 -10.84 -45.84
CA GLY A 48 5.94 -11.99 -45.15
C GLY A 48 6.93 -13.14 -44.88
N ALA A 49 6.87 -13.77 -43.70
CA ALA A 49 7.56 -15.02 -43.37
C ALA A 49 6.87 -15.76 -42.20
N THR A 50 6.87 -17.09 -42.23
CA THR A 50 6.00 -17.93 -41.39
C THR A 50 6.59 -18.28 -40.02
N VAL A 51 5.70 -18.25 -39.02
CA VAL A 51 5.72 -18.92 -37.70
C VAL A 51 6.47 -20.28 -37.69
N ILE A 52 7.24 -20.59 -36.62
CA ILE A 52 7.10 -21.83 -35.80
C ILE A 52 8.06 -21.86 -34.58
N THR A 53 7.57 -22.58 -33.56
CA THR A 53 7.84 -22.64 -32.12
C THR A 53 9.23 -23.05 -31.58
N SER A 54 9.51 -22.57 -30.36
CA SER A 54 10.07 -23.30 -29.20
C SER A 54 11.55 -23.76 -29.18
N PRO A 55 12.31 -23.50 -28.09
CA PRO A 55 13.70 -23.95 -27.93
C PRO A 55 13.83 -25.30 -27.20
N ARG A 56 14.31 -26.35 -27.88
CA ARG A 56 15.10 -27.48 -27.32
C ARG A 56 15.59 -28.43 -28.43
N GLN A 57 16.68 -29.14 -28.16
CA GLN A 57 17.24 -30.27 -28.93
C GLN A 57 17.65 -30.01 -30.40
N LEU A 58 18.88 -29.48 -30.58
CA LEU A 58 19.76 -29.92 -31.67
C LEU A 58 21.25 -29.85 -31.27
N GLY A 59 21.53 -30.21 -30.02
CA GLY A 59 22.85 -30.15 -29.39
C GLY A 59 23.51 -31.52 -29.17
N ALA A 60 23.56 -32.37 -30.21
CA ALA A 60 24.35 -33.60 -30.20
C ALA A 60 24.66 -34.10 -31.63
N ILE A 61 25.91 -34.56 -31.83
CA ILE A 61 26.54 -35.12 -33.06
C ILE A 61 27.38 -34.10 -33.85
N LEU A 62 28.50 -33.67 -33.25
CA LEU A 62 29.82 -34.19 -33.61
C LEU A 62 30.76 -34.07 -32.41
N LYS A 63 31.71 -35.00 -32.29
CA LYS A 63 32.67 -35.08 -31.17
C LYS A 63 34.03 -34.54 -31.61
N ASN A 64 34.81 -34.10 -30.61
CA ASN A 64 36.24 -33.82 -30.66
C ASN A 64 36.60 -32.53 -31.46
N THR A 65 37.69 -31.82 -31.15
CA THR A 65 38.83 -32.20 -30.29
C THR A 65 39.38 -30.99 -29.50
N THR A 66 39.84 -31.24 -28.27
CA THR A 66 40.97 -30.56 -27.56
C THR A 66 41.13 -29.03 -27.54
N THR A 67 41.04 -28.44 -26.32
CA THR A 67 42.08 -27.65 -25.58
C THR A 67 42.87 -26.53 -26.28
N GLN A 68 43.35 -25.46 -25.62
CA GLN A 68 43.32 -24.99 -24.22
C GLN A 68 43.76 -23.52 -24.17
N SER A 69 43.27 -22.74 -23.19
CA SER A 69 43.79 -21.39 -22.85
C SER A 69 43.59 -20.36 -24.00
N THR A 70 43.81 -19.04 -23.84
CA THR A 70 44.60 -18.27 -22.88
C THR A 70 43.80 -17.30 -22.00
N ASN A 71 44.33 -17.02 -20.81
CA ASN A 71 44.03 -15.79 -20.06
C ASN A 71 44.84 -14.62 -20.65
N GLY A 72 44.39 -13.38 -20.41
CA GLY A 72 45.35 -12.27 -20.22
C GLY A 72 45.03 -10.94 -20.90
N SER A 73 44.88 -9.90 -20.07
CA SER A 73 45.46 -8.55 -20.21
C SER A 73 45.47 -7.83 -21.58
N ALA A 74 44.79 -6.67 -21.62
CA ALA A 74 45.20 -5.52 -22.45
C ALA A 74 46.58 -4.98 -21.99
N PRO A 75 47.34 -4.28 -22.87
CA PRO A 75 47.19 -2.82 -23.03
C PRO A 75 46.72 -2.43 -24.47
N HIS A 76 46.16 -1.26 -24.79
CA HIS A 76 46.38 0.16 -24.43
C HIS A 76 47.56 0.84 -25.18
N ILE A 77 47.28 1.99 -25.83
CA ILE A 77 48.22 2.99 -26.42
C ILE A 77 48.88 2.61 -27.78
N ASP A 78 49.11 3.49 -28.77
CA ASP A 78 48.32 4.64 -29.32
C ASP A 78 48.91 5.14 -30.68
N TRP A 79 48.17 5.98 -31.43
CA TRP A 79 48.59 6.99 -32.45
C TRP A 79 49.62 6.73 -33.62
N VAL A 80 49.19 7.12 -34.84
CA VAL A 80 49.89 8.02 -35.84
C VAL A 80 50.94 7.47 -36.85
N SER A 81 50.43 7.10 -38.06
CA SER A 81 50.74 7.71 -39.39
C SER A 81 51.87 7.24 -40.36
N LEU A 82 51.75 7.76 -41.60
CA LEU A 82 52.77 8.08 -42.65
C LEU A 82 53.23 7.05 -43.73
N LEU A 83 52.49 7.06 -44.84
CA LEU A 83 52.90 7.19 -46.28
C LEU A 83 53.93 6.28 -47.00
N HIS A 84 53.45 5.71 -48.12
CA HIS A 84 54.05 5.46 -49.47
C HIS A 84 55.52 5.10 -49.73
N THR A 85 55.71 4.09 -50.61
CA THR A 85 56.64 4.13 -51.77
C THR A 85 56.19 3.15 -52.88
N GLU A 86 56.87 3.08 -54.04
CA GLU A 86 56.32 2.60 -55.33
C GLU A 86 57.06 1.40 -56.01
N LEU A 87 56.34 0.62 -56.87
CA LEU A 87 56.66 -0.03 -58.19
C LEU A 87 58.03 -0.77 -58.44
N PRO A 88 58.32 -1.48 -59.59
CA PRO A 88 57.57 -1.89 -60.83
C PRO A 88 57.21 -3.42 -60.87
N ILE A 89 56.64 -4.15 -61.87
CA ILE A 89 56.29 -4.08 -63.33
C ILE A 89 57.17 -4.96 -64.31
N MET A 90 56.51 -5.59 -65.32
CA MET A 90 56.94 -6.49 -66.45
C MET A 90 57.02 -8.02 -66.16
N GLY A 91 56.63 -8.97 -67.05
CA GLY A 91 56.00 -9.01 -68.42
C GLY A 91 56.38 -10.35 -69.14
N SER A 92 55.72 -11.01 -70.11
CA SER A 92 54.48 -10.88 -70.95
C SER A 92 53.89 -12.32 -71.23
N GLY A 93 53.16 -12.77 -72.28
CA GLY A 93 52.72 -12.29 -73.61
C GLY A 93 52.11 -13.44 -74.50
N ILE A 94 51.95 -13.24 -75.83
CA ILE A 94 51.53 -14.20 -76.92
C ILE A 94 50.00 -14.50 -77.11
N THR A 95 49.56 -14.70 -78.36
CA THR A 95 48.15 -14.76 -78.88
C THR A 95 48.05 -15.50 -80.25
N PRO A 96 46.85 -15.73 -80.89
CA PRO A 96 45.46 -15.88 -80.41
C PRO A 96 44.96 -17.35 -80.67
N PRO A 97 44.08 -17.80 -81.64
CA PRO A 97 43.16 -17.21 -82.64
C PRO A 97 41.68 -17.73 -82.63
N ASP A 98 40.89 -17.30 -83.63
CA ASP A 98 39.70 -17.88 -84.32
C ASP A 98 38.35 -18.28 -83.64
N PHE A 99 37.32 -17.49 -84.06
CA PHE A 99 35.90 -17.80 -84.39
C PHE A 99 34.78 -18.02 -83.34
N ALA A 100 33.59 -17.55 -83.77
CA ALA A 100 32.20 -17.75 -83.28
C ALA A 100 31.66 -16.90 -82.09
N THR A 101 30.66 -16.07 -82.40
CA THR A 101 29.70 -15.36 -81.50
C THR A 101 28.34 -16.11 -81.49
N PRO A 102 27.21 -15.68 -80.85
CA PRO A 102 26.91 -14.42 -80.14
C PRO A 102 26.00 -14.51 -78.85
N VAL A 103 25.53 -13.35 -78.32
CA VAL A 103 24.16 -13.13 -77.73
C VAL A 103 23.85 -13.75 -76.33
N LEU A 104 23.14 -13.13 -75.34
CA LEU A 104 22.48 -11.80 -75.15
C LEU A 104 22.36 -11.41 -73.64
N GLU A 105 21.85 -10.20 -73.38
CA GLU A 105 21.06 -9.74 -72.21
C GLU A 105 21.63 -9.69 -70.77
N GLY A 106 21.29 -8.61 -70.03
CA GLY A 106 21.49 -8.52 -68.58
C GLY A 106 21.81 -7.14 -67.97
N PHE A 107 21.13 -6.04 -68.33
CA PHE A 107 21.48 -4.70 -67.79
C PHE A 107 20.36 -3.71 -67.40
N GLU A 108 19.07 -4.05 -67.51
CA GLU A 108 17.98 -3.09 -67.17
C GLU A 108 17.51 -3.11 -65.70
N GLU A 109 17.57 -4.25 -64.99
CA GLU A 109 16.94 -4.36 -63.65
C GLU A 109 17.55 -3.43 -62.58
N PHE A 110 18.85 -3.12 -62.67
CA PHE A 110 19.58 -2.41 -61.63
C PHE A 110 19.08 -0.97 -61.40
N HIS A 111 18.59 -0.28 -62.44
CA HIS A 111 18.07 1.08 -62.32
C HIS A 111 16.74 1.15 -61.55
N PHE A 112 15.92 0.10 -61.61
CA PHE A 112 14.58 0.11 -61.00
C PHE A 112 14.64 -0.07 -59.46
N VAL A 113 15.60 -0.87 -58.98
CA VAL A 113 15.81 -1.13 -57.54
C VAL A 113 16.27 0.13 -56.81
N CYS A 114 17.24 0.86 -57.38
CA CYS A 114 17.77 2.07 -56.75
C CYS A 114 16.71 3.18 -56.59
N ASN A 115 15.85 3.34 -57.60
CA ASN A 115 14.81 4.37 -57.60
C ASN A 115 13.70 4.11 -56.55
N ARG A 116 13.37 2.84 -56.28
CA ARG A 116 12.49 2.47 -55.15
C ARG A 116 13.09 2.84 -53.79
N SER A 117 14.38 2.63 -53.60
CA SER A 117 15.08 2.95 -52.34
C SER A 117 15.15 4.47 -52.08
N LEU A 118 15.39 5.29 -53.12
CA LEU A 118 15.26 6.74 -52.99
C LEU A 118 13.82 7.18 -52.69
N SER A 119 12.83 6.62 -53.37
CA SER A 119 11.42 6.96 -53.12
C SER A 119 10.99 6.63 -51.68
N LEU A 120 11.40 5.49 -51.14
CA LEU A 120 11.16 5.10 -49.74
C LEU A 120 11.87 6.00 -48.71
N THR A 121 13.04 6.54 -49.03
CA THR A 121 13.74 7.46 -48.12
C THR A 121 13.16 8.88 -48.18
N VAL A 122 12.85 9.40 -49.37
CA VAL A 122 12.21 10.72 -49.55
C VAL A 122 10.80 10.76 -48.94
N THR A 123 10.01 9.70 -49.09
CA THR A 123 8.67 9.63 -48.44
C THR A 123 8.76 9.60 -46.92
N ASN A 124 9.73 8.88 -46.34
CA ASN A 124 9.99 8.91 -44.90
C ASN A 124 10.44 10.29 -44.40
N VAL A 125 11.33 10.98 -45.12
CA VAL A 125 11.75 12.36 -44.77
C VAL A 125 10.57 13.33 -44.79
N ASN A 126 9.72 13.27 -45.83
CA ASN A 126 8.51 14.10 -45.91
C ASN A 126 7.50 13.77 -44.81
N MET A 127 7.32 12.50 -44.45
CA MET A 127 6.45 12.08 -43.34
C MET A 127 6.98 12.60 -41.98
N ILE A 128 8.29 12.55 -41.75
CA ILE A 128 8.93 13.10 -40.55
C ILE A 128 8.76 14.63 -40.50
N ALA A 129 8.97 15.33 -41.62
CA ALA A 129 8.75 16.78 -41.70
C ALA A 129 7.28 17.15 -41.41
N LEU A 130 6.31 16.38 -41.93
CA LEU A 130 4.89 16.57 -41.66
C LEU A 130 4.57 16.35 -40.17
N LEU A 131 5.15 15.33 -39.53
CA LEU A 131 5.00 15.09 -38.09
C LEU A 131 5.56 16.27 -37.26
N PHE A 132 6.71 16.83 -37.64
CA PHE A 132 7.27 18.03 -36.99
C PHE A 132 6.43 19.30 -37.22
N GLN A 133 5.70 19.42 -38.34
CA GLN A 133 4.76 20.52 -38.57
C GLN A 133 3.43 20.33 -37.84
N LEU A 134 2.98 19.09 -37.64
CA LEU A 134 1.74 18.77 -36.91
C LEU A 134 1.91 18.81 -35.38
N LEU A 135 3.12 18.56 -34.85
CA LEU A 135 3.37 18.56 -33.40
C LEU A 135 3.01 19.89 -32.72
N PRO A 136 3.41 21.08 -33.23
CA PRO A 136 3.03 22.36 -32.65
C PRO A 136 1.53 22.63 -32.71
N ALA A 137 0.87 22.23 -33.80
CA ALA A 137 -0.58 22.37 -33.95
C ALA A 137 -1.34 21.48 -32.94
N LEU A 138 -0.92 20.23 -32.76
CA LEU A 138 -1.48 19.30 -31.77
C LEU A 138 -1.23 19.80 -30.33
N LEU A 139 -0.05 20.36 -30.06
CA LEU A 139 0.30 20.96 -28.78
C LEU A 139 -0.57 22.19 -28.50
N ALA A 140 -0.70 23.11 -29.45
CA ALA A 140 -1.53 24.31 -29.35
C ALA A 140 -3.01 23.97 -29.17
N LEU A 141 -3.55 23.01 -29.92
CA LEU A 141 -4.90 22.48 -29.75
C LEU A 141 -5.10 21.87 -28.34
N THR A 142 -4.13 21.09 -27.86
CA THR A 142 -4.17 20.48 -26.51
C THR A 142 -4.15 21.55 -25.41
N ILE A 143 -3.29 22.56 -25.53
CA ILE A 143 -3.21 23.71 -24.60
C ILE A 143 -4.53 24.48 -24.62
N SER A 144 -5.09 24.74 -25.80
CA SER A 144 -6.35 25.49 -25.97
C SER A 144 -7.53 24.74 -25.38
N TYR A 145 -7.62 23.42 -25.59
CA TYR A 145 -8.63 22.55 -24.97
C TYR A 145 -8.50 22.49 -23.43
N ARG A 146 -7.27 22.45 -22.92
CA ARG A 146 -7.00 22.52 -21.46
C ARG A 146 -7.39 23.89 -20.88
N ALA A 147 -7.10 24.97 -21.59
CA ALA A 147 -7.49 26.33 -21.20
C ALA A 147 -9.02 26.50 -21.22
N ALA A 148 -9.71 25.98 -22.24
CA ALA A 148 -11.17 26.00 -22.31
C ALA A 148 -11.82 25.23 -21.14
N ILE A 149 -11.32 24.03 -20.80
CA ILE A 149 -11.76 23.28 -19.62
C ILE A 149 -11.47 24.06 -18.33
N LEU A 150 -10.32 24.71 -18.21
CA LEU A 150 -9.97 25.52 -17.05
C LEU A 150 -10.91 26.71 -16.87
N LEU A 151 -11.16 27.47 -17.94
CA LEU A 151 -12.09 28.60 -17.96
C LEU A 151 -13.52 28.15 -17.62
N TYR A 152 -14.00 27.05 -18.21
CA TYR A 152 -15.29 26.45 -17.85
C TYR A 152 -15.34 26.07 -16.36
N ASN A 153 -14.29 25.46 -15.81
CA ASN A 153 -14.20 25.07 -14.40
C ASN A 153 -14.14 26.26 -13.42
N ILE A 154 -13.76 27.44 -13.89
CA ILE A 154 -13.73 28.69 -13.11
C ILE A 154 -15.08 29.42 -13.21
N PHE A 155 -15.63 29.61 -14.41
CA PHE A 155 -16.77 30.51 -14.64
C PHE A 155 -18.13 29.80 -14.74
N CYS A 156 -18.17 28.55 -15.24
CA CYS A 156 -19.40 27.86 -15.63
C CYS A 156 -19.71 26.60 -14.81
N SER A 157 -18.74 26.02 -14.13
CA SER A 157 -18.94 24.81 -13.31
C SER A 157 -19.99 25.00 -12.21
N PRO A 158 -20.87 24.01 -11.95
CA PRO A 158 -21.80 24.05 -10.81
C PRO A 158 -21.08 24.13 -9.46
N LEU A 159 -19.79 23.77 -9.39
CA LEU A 159 -18.98 23.81 -8.17
C LEU A 159 -18.18 25.12 -8.01
N LYS A 160 -18.34 26.10 -8.91
CA LYS A 160 -17.51 27.33 -8.96
C LYS A 160 -17.56 28.17 -7.66
N ASN A 161 -18.68 28.12 -6.95
CA ASN A 161 -18.90 28.85 -5.71
C ASN A 161 -18.17 28.23 -4.51
N ILE A 162 -17.75 26.95 -4.59
CA ILE A 162 -17.10 26.27 -3.47
C ILE A 162 -15.72 26.91 -3.21
N PRO A 163 -15.47 27.40 -1.98
CA PRO A 163 -14.27 28.15 -1.66
C PRO A 163 -13.01 27.28 -1.61
N GLY A 164 -11.85 27.95 -1.49
CA GLY A 164 -10.53 27.32 -1.50
C GLY A 164 -9.48 28.18 -2.23
N PRO A 165 -8.18 27.83 -2.11
CA PRO A 165 -7.06 28.60 -2.65
C PRO A 165 -7.14 28.76 -4.19
N ILE A 166 -6.73 29.93 -4.70
CA ILE A 166 -6.83 30.25 -6.14
C ILE A 166 -6.08 29.20 -6.98
N LEU A 167 -4.82 28.88 -6.63
CA LEU A 167 -4.04 27.86 -7.33
C LEU A 167 -4.68 26.46 -7.27
N ALA A 168 -5.35 26.11 -6.17
CA ALA A 168 -6.06 24.83 -6.02
C ALA A 168 -7.32 24.73 -6.91
N ARG A 169 -7.90 25.86 -7.33
CA ARG A 169 -8.97 25.88 -8.36
C ARG A 169 -8.44 25.57 -9.76
N VAL A 170 -7.16 25.87 -10.00
CA VAL A 170 -6.50 25.82 -11.32
C VAL A 170 -5.73 24.52 -11.55
N THR A 171 -4.98 24.05 -10.55
CA THR A 171 -4.06 22.90 -10.71
C THR A 171 -3.85 22.11 -9.43
N ASP A 172 -3.78 20.78 -9.54
CA ASP A 172 -3.38 19.88 -8.46
C ASP A 172 -1.92 20.10 -7.99
N LEU A 173 -1.09 20.85 -8.74
CA LEU A 173 0.28 21.21 -8.32
C LEU A 173 0.31 21.95 -6.98
N TRP A 174 -0.76 22.68 -6.63
CA TRP A 174 -0.90 23.27 -5.29
C TRP A 174 -0.91 22.19 -4.20
N TYR A 175 -1.71 21.13 -4.40
CA TYR A 175 -1.83 20.01 -3.46
C TYR A 175 -0.53 19.21 -3.39
N VAL A 176 0.08 18.90 -4.53
CA VAL A 176 1.42 18.26 -4.58
C VAL A 176 2.46 19.04 -3.77
N ASN A 177 2.48 20.37 -3.88
CA ASN A 177 3.41 21.19 -3.11
C ASN A 177 3.09 21.19 -1.60
N ARG A 178 1.84 21.00 -1.18
CA ARG A 178 1.49 20.82 0.24
C ARG A 178 1.88 19.44 0.77
N ILE A 179 1.61 18.36 0.02
CA ILE A 179 2.05 17.00 0.38
C ILE A 179 3.58 16.96 0.52
N ARG A 180 4.31 17.54 -0.45
CA ARG A 180 5.79 17.62 -0.41
C ARG A 180 6.32 18.37 0.82
N LYS A 181 5.56 19.34 1.35
CA LYS A 181 5.88 20.07 2.59
C LYS A 181 5.61 19.29 3.89
N GLY A 182 4.94 18.13 3.84
CA GLY A 182 4.80 17.24 5.00
C GLY A 182 3.83 17.68 6.09
N HIS A 183 2.91 18.63 5.83
CA HIS A 183 1.96 19.16 6.83
C HIS A 183 0.54 19.38 6.28
N PHE A 184 0.06 18.51 5.35
CA PHE A 184 -1.25 18.73 4.72
C PHE A 184 -2.43 18.61 5.69
N GLU A 185 -2.28 17.86 6.77
CA GLU A 185 -3.29 17.72 7.83
C GLU A 185 -3.58 19.07 8.50
N ARG A 186 -2.53 19.80 8.93
CA ARG A 186 -2.62 21.14 9.49
C ARG A 186 -3.09 22.16 8.44
N ASP A 187 -2.57 22.08 7.21
CA ASP A 187 -3.06 22.92 6.10
C ASP A 187 -4.57 22.72 5.84
N ASN A 188 -5.07 21.49 5.90
CA ASN A 188 -6.48 21.19 5.63
C ASN A 188 -7.37 21.67 6.79
N ILE A 189 -6.95 21.54 8.06
CA ILE A 189 -7.64 22.16 9.21
C ILE A 189 -7.71 23.69 9.03
N LEU A 190 -6.59 24.34 8.70
CA LEU A 190 -6.53 25.78 8.46
C LEU A 190 -7.39 26.22 7.26
N LEU A 191 -7.54 25.36 6.24
CA LEU A 191 -8.47 25.60 5.14
C LEU A 191 -9.93 25.62 5.61
N HIS A 192 -10.39 24.64 6.40
CA HIS A 192 -11.76 24.62 6.91
C HIS A 192 -12.02 25.78 7.89
N ARG A 193 -11.09 26.05 8.81
CA ARG A 193 -11.13 27.23 9.71
C ARG A 193 -11.23 28.57 8.96
N LYS A 194 -10.78 28.64 7.69
CA LYS A 194 -10.85 29.85 6.85
C LYS A 194 -12.05 29.90 5.88
N TYR A 195 -12.50 28.75 5.38
CA TYR A 195 -13.43 28.67 4.24
C TYR A 195 -14.74 27.92 4.53
N GLY A 196 -14.90 27.34 5.73
CA GLY A 196 -16.13 26.64 6.15
C GLY A 196 -16.13 25.13 5.85
N SER A 197 -17.32 24.54 5.88
CA SER A 197 -17.52 23.08 5.89
C SER A 197 -17.13 22.34 4.60
N ILE A 198 -17.02 23.02 3.46
CA ILE A 198 -16.65 22.42 2.16
C ILE A 198 -15.54 23.26 1.52
N VAL A 199 -14.38 22.65 1.25
CA VAL A 199 -13.23 23.37 0.69
C VAL A 199 -12.58 22.61 -0.47
N ARG A 200 -12.35 23.32 -1.58
CA ARG A 200 -11.61 22.83 -2.75
C ARG A 200 -10.10 22.84 -2.48
N TYR A 201 -9.44 21.70 -2.60
CA TYR A 201 -7.98 21.55 -2.50
C TYR A 201 -7.29 21.11 -3.81
N GLY A 202 -8.07 20.77 -4.84
CA GLY A 202 -7.62 20.58 -6.22
C GLY A 202 -8.78 20.81 -7.20
N PRO A 203 -8.56 20.93 -8.52
CA PRO A 203 -9.58 21.39 -9.47
C PRO A 203 -10.88 20.55 -9.48
N ARG A 204 -10.76 19.25 -9.16
CA ARG A 204 -11.89 18.33 -8.93
C ARG A 204 -11.89 17.70 -7.52
N ARG A 205 -11.11 18.22 -6.56
CA ARG A 205 -10.90 17.62 -5.23
C ARG A 205 -11.46 18.49 -4.10
N TYR A 206 -12.33 17.91 -3.28
CA TYR A 206 -13.11 18.59 -2.25
C TYR A 206 -12.98 17.89 -0.89
N SER A 207 -12.63 18.65 0.13
CA SER A 207 -12.53 18.21 1.53
C SER A 207 -13.75 18.73 2.31
N PHE A 208 -14.13 18.00 3.35
CA PHE A 208 -15.36 18.22 4.11
C PHE A 208 -15.09 18.22 5.62
N ASP A 209 -15.81 19.10 6.32
CA ASP A 209 -15.92 19.24 7.77
C ASP A 209 -17.43 19.36 8.06
N HIS A 210 -18.14 18.22 8.10
CA HIS A 210 -19.60 18.18 8.24
C HIS A 210 -20.10 16.79 8.67
N PRO A 211 -20.96 16.66 9.71
CA PRO A 211 -21.42 15.37 10.25
C PRO A 211 -21.96 14.39 9.20
N GLU A 212 -22.77 14.90 8.26
CA GLU A 212 -23.37 14.06 7.22
C GLU A 212 -22.36 13.61 6.15
N ALA A 213 -21.26 14.33 5.94
CA ALA A 213 -20.36 14.08 4.81
C ALA A 213 -19.64 12.73 4.98
N ALA A 214 -19.15 12.42 6.18
CA ALA A 214 -18.58 11.12 6.49
C ALA A 214 -19.60 9.98 6.27
N GLN A 215 -20.85 10.16 6.71
CA GLN A 215 -21.91 9.16 6.57
C GLN A 215 -22.43 9.00 5.13
N VAL A 216 -22.40 10.05 4.30
CA VAL A 216 -22.76 9.96 2.87
C VAL A 216 -21.65 9.29 2.06
N ILE A 217 -20.38 9.64 2.30
CA ILE A 217 -19.24 9.15 1.52
C ILE A 217 -18.77 7.75 1.98
N TYR A 218 -18.90 7.42 3.28
CA TYR A 218 -18.38 6.18 3.89
C TYR A 218 -19.40 5.35 4.69
N GLY A 219 -20.63 5.84 4.92
CA GLY A 219 -21.65 5.10 5.67
C GLY A 219 -22.10 3.82 4.97
N ILE A 220 -22.54 2.83 5.75
CA ILE A 220 -22.96 1.51 5.26
C ILE A 220 -24.14 1.67 4.27
N GLY A 221 -24.14 0.92 3.16
CA GLY A 221 -25.16 1.00 2.11
C GLY A 221 -25.04 2.21 1.16
N LYS A 222 -24.36 3.29 1.57
CA LYS A 222 -24.00 4.42 0.70
C LYS A 222 -22.60 4.28 0.14
N ALA A 223 -21.63 3.85 0.96
CA ALA A 223 -20.24 3.58 0.57
C ALA A 223 -20.11 2.59 -0.59
N ASP A 224 -21.10 1.72 -0.77
CA ASP A 224 -21.14 0.72 -1.84
C ASP A 224 -21.37 1.33 -3.24
N LYS A 225 -21.54 2.65 -3.33
CA LYS A 225 -21.52 3.46 -4.57
C LYS A 225 -20.23 4.28 -4.73
N PHE A 226 -19.55 4.62 -3.64
CA PHE A 226 -18.37 5.49 -3.64
C PHE A 226 -17.07 4.67 -3.82
N ALA A 227 -16.60 4.58 -5.07
CA ALA A 227 -15.33 3.94 -5.39
C ALA A 227 -14.14 4.69 -4.77
N LYS A 228 -13.01 4.01 -4.53
CA LYS A 228 -11.75 4.71 -4.19
C LYS A 228 -11.30 5.56 -5.39
N SER A 229 -10.71 6.72 -5.14
CA SER A 229 -10.12 7.52 -6.22
C SER A 229 -8.86 6.84 -6.77
N SER A 230 -8.48 7.20 -8.00
CA SER A 230 -7.29 6.67 -8.65
C SER A 230 -5.96 7.09 -8.01
N PHE A 231 -6.01 7.94 -6.97
CA PHE A 231 -4.90 8.19 -6.05
C PHE A 231 -4.32 6.90 -5.46
N PHE A 232 -5.19 5.95 -5.11
CA PHE A 232 -4.76 4.71 -4.47
C PHE A 232 -3.98 3.76 -5.41
N ARG A 233 -3.97 3.97 -6.74
CA ARG A 233 -3.17 3.17 -7.68
C ARG A 233 -1.68 3.26 -7.42
N ALA A 234 -1.17 4.39 -6.90
CA ALA A 234 0.25 4.57 -6.62
C ALA A 234 0.74 3.84 -5.34
N PHE A 235 -0.18 3.21 -4.58
CA PHE A 235 0.09 2.44 -3.35
C PHE A 235 0.16 0.92 -3.59
N THR A 236 0.34 0.50 -4.84
CA THR A 236 0.50 -0.91 -5.24
C THR A 236 1.53 -1.02 -6.37
N THR A 237 1.91 -2.24 -6.76
CA THR A 237 2.58 -2.46 -8.04
C THR A 237 1.61 -2.18 -9.19
N PRO A 238 2.06 -1.64 -10.35
CA PRO A 238 1.22 -1.40 -11.52
C PRO A 238 1.00 -2.70 -12.33
N ASN A 239 0.77 -3.83 -11.65
CA ASN A 239 0.49 -5.13 -12.26
C ASN A 239 -0.98 -5.52 -12.05
N PRO A 240 -1.81 -5.63 -13.11
CA PRO A 240 -3.21 -6.06 -13.01
C PRO A 240 -3.43 -7.44 -12.37
N GLU A 241 -2.45 -8.35 -12.48
CA GLU A 241 -2.54 -9.72 -11.97
C GLU A 241 -2.29 -9.82 -10.45
N GLN A 242 -1.86 -8.72 -9.82
CA GLN A 242 -1.44 -8.65 -8.42
C GLN A 242 -2.32 -7.67 -7.61
N PRO A 243 -3.62 -7.98 -7.40
CA PRO A 243 -4.55 -7.06 -6.76
C PRO A 243 -4.22 -6.82 -5.28
N SER A 244 -4.12 -5.55 -4.88
CA SER A 244 -3.90 -5.12 -3.50
C SER A 244 -5.22 -4.78 -2.80
N VAL A 245 -5.51 -5.45 -1.68
CA VAL A 245 -6.69 -5.18 -0.83
C VAL A 245 -6.78 -3.71 -0.43
N PHE A 246 -5.65 -3.04 -0.23
CA PHE A 246 -5.61 -1.62 0.10
C PHE A 246 -5.94 -0.73 -1.12
N ALA A 247 -5.34 -0.99 -2.28
CA ALA A 247 -5.45 -0.09 -3.43
C ALA A 247 -6.80 -0.22 -4.18
N HIS A 248 -7.50 -1.35 -4.06
CA HIS A 248 -8.55 -1.74 -5.00
C HIS A 248 -9.76 -0.79 -5.10
N GLU A 249 -10.02 -0.34 -6.33
CA GLU A 249 -11.07 0.64 -6.66
C GLU A 249 -12.46 0.02 -6.72
N ASN A 250 -12.59 -1.11 -7.43
CA ASN A 250 -13.85 -1.84 -7.57
C ASN A 250 -14.33 -2.34 -6.21
N ILE A 251 -15.55 -1.95 -5.85
CA ILE A 251 -16.18 -2.18 -4.55
C ILE A 251 -16.48 -3.67 -4.34
N LYS A 252 -16.95 -4.38 -5.37
CA LYS A 252 -17.30 -5.81 -5.31
C LYS A 252 -16.06 -6.69 -5.16
N GLU A 253 -15.05 -6.43 -5.99
CA GLU A 253 -13.76 -7.14 -5.95
C GLU A 253 -13.00 -6.84 -4.65
N HIS A 254 -12.99 -5.59 -4.18
CA HIS A 254 -12.47 -5.25 -2.85
C HIS A 254 -13.16 -6.05 -1.74
N ALA A 255 -14.49 -6.20 -1.79
CA ALA A 255 -15.24 -6.97 -0.80
C ALA A 255 -14.90 -8.48 -0.86
N GLN A 256 -14.69 -9.04 -2.06
CA GLN A 256 -14.22 -10.42 -2.26
C GLN A 256 -12.80 -10.60 -1.69
N LEU A 257 -11.86 -9.75 -2.08
CA LEU A 257 -10.47 -9.76 -1.60
C LEU A 257 -10.39 -9.63 -0.07
N ARG A 258 -11.18 -8.72 0.53
CA ARG A 258 -11.24 -8.55 2.00
C ARG A 258 -11.74 -9.80 2.71
N ARG A 259 -12.71 -10.53 2.15
CA ARG A 259 -13.24 -11.80 2.71
C ARG A 259 -12.20 -12.93 2.75
N LEU A 260 -11.11 -12.82 2.00
CA LEU A 260 -10.00 -13.79 2.07
C LEU A 260 -9.28 -13.70 3.43
N TYR A 261 -9.11 -12.48 3.95
CA TYR A 261 -8.28 -12.17 5.13
C TYR A 261 -9.08 -11.82 6.40
N GLN A 262 -10.38 -11.54 6.29
CA GLN A 262 -11.19 -11.04 7.43
C GLN A 262 -11.16 -11.93 8.69
N SER A 263 -10.98 -13.25 8.54
CA SER A 263 -10.97 -14.20 9.66
C SER A 263 -9.70 -14.15 10.50
N THR A 264 -8.54 -13.81 9.93
CA THR A 264 -7.29 -13.65 10.72
C THR A 264 -7.28 -12.36 11.53
N HIS A 265 -8.17 -11.42 11.23
CA HIS A 265 -8.27 -10.09 11.86
C HIS A 265 -9.52 -9.94 12.77
N ALA A 266 -10.31 -10.99 12.95
CA ALA A 266 -11.50 -10.97 13.79
C ALA A 266 -11.14 -10.93 15.29
N MET A 267 -12.03 -10.37 16.11
CA MET A 267 -11.85 -10.31 17.58
C MET A 267 -11.54 -11.68 18.22
N SER A 268 -12.15 -12.75 17.72
CA SER A 268 -11.89 -14.12 18.20
C SER A 268 -10.49 -14.64 17.84
N ALA A 269 -9.83 -14.09 16.82
CA ALA A 269 -8.45 -14.45 16.47
C ALA A 269 -7.42 -13.78 17.37
N LEU A 270 -7.76 -12.66 18.04
CA LEU A 270 -6.82 -11.92 18.90
C LEU A 270 -6.28 -12.74 20.08
N ILE A 271 -7.08 -13.67 20.61
CA ILE A 271 -6.68 -14.57 21.70
C ILE A 271 -5.42 -15.36 21.31
N SER A 272 -5.32 -15.77 20.03
CA SER A 272 -4.13 -16.47 19.51
C SER A 272 -2.91 -15.59 19.24
N TYR A 273 -3.04 -14.27 19.43
CA TYR A 273 -1.97 -13.29 19.21
C TYR A 273 -1.49 -12.61 20.51
N GLU A 274 -2.29 -12.68 21.58
CA GLU A 274 -2.01 -12.11 22.90
C GLU A 274 -0.59 -12.42 23.38
N GLY A 275 -0.19 -13.70 23.40
CA GLY A 275 1.14 -14.13 23.86
C GLY A 275 2.31 -13.67 22.97
N PHE A 276 2.06 -13.24 21.74
CA PHE A 276 3.07 -12.61 20.87
C PHE A 276 3.27 -11.13 21.22
N VAL A 277 2.19 -10.44 21.63
CA VAL A 277 2.26 -9.06 22.13
C VAL A 277 2.97 -9.02 23.47
N ASP A 278 2.75 -10.02 24.34
CA ASP A 278 3.46 -10.13 25.62
C ASP A 278 4.97 -10.38 25.46
N GLU A 279 5.41 -11.33 24.62
CA GLU A 279 6.86 -11.58 24.39
C GLU A 279 7.59 -10.31 23.91
N CYS A 280 7.02 -9.59 22.93
CA CYS A 280 7.61 -8.34 22.45
C CYS A 280 7.53 -7.21 23.50
N SER A 281 6.55 -7.24 24.41
CA SER A 281 6.46 -6.30 25.53
C SER A 281 7.53 -6.58 26.59
N ASP A 282 7.88 -7.84 26.84
CA ASP A 282 8.97 -8.23 27.74
C ASP A 282 10.33 -7.81 27.20
N LEU A 283 10.60 -8.08 25.92
CA LEU A 283 11.85 -7.64 25.28
C LEU A 283 11.96 -6.11 25.25
N PHE A 284 10.86 -5.38 25.02
CA PHE A 284 10.90 -3.93 25.01
C PHE A 284 11.05 -3.33 26.43
N ASP A 285 10.43 -3.92 27.44
CA ASP A 285 10.64 -3.58 28.85
C ASP A 285 12.10 -3.82 29.28
N GLN A 286 12.68 -4.96 28.94
CA GLN A 286 14.12 -5.24 29.15
C GLN A 286 14.98 -4.14 28.50
N ARG A 287 14.76 -3.83 27.22
CA ARG A 287 15.50 -2.79 26.49
C ARG A 287 15.37 -1.42 27.15
N LEU A 288 14.19 -1.05 27.66
CA LEU A 288 14.00 0.22 28.37
C LEU A 288 14.72 0.25 29.74
N ARG A 289 14.82 -0.88 30.45
CA ARG A 289 15.63 -0.98 31.69
C ARG A 289 17.12 -0.86 31.40
N GLU A 290 17.61 -1.53 30.36
CA GLU A 290 18.99 -1.41 29.87
C GLU A 290 19.35 0.04 29.48
N MET A 291 18.39 0.81 28.95
CA MET A 291 18.58 2.23 28.58
C MET A 291 18.45 3.19 29.77
N ALA A 292 17.63 2.88 30.77
CA ALA A 292 17.57 3.67 32.00
C ALA A 292 18.86 3.52 32.83
N GLY A 293 19.36 2.29 32.93
CA GLY A 293 20.54 1.90 33.70
C GLY A 293 20.37 2.04 35.22
N ASP A 294 21.41 1.67 35.97
CA ASP A 294 21.46 1.81 37.44
C ASP A 294 21.63 3.28 37.92
N SER A 295 21.40 4.25 37.02
CA SER A 295 21.69 5.66 37.24
C SER A 295 20.66 6.32 38.16
N ALA A 296 20.93 6.31 39.46
CA ALA A 296 20.15 6.97 40.51
C ALA A 296 20.06 8.52 40.42
N SER A 297 20.41 9.12 39.27
CA SER A 297 20.36 10.56 39.01
C SER A 297 19.64 10.87 37.69
N PRO A 298 18.49 11.56 37.71
CA PRO A 298 17.71 11.83 36.49
C PRO A 298 18.45 12.60 35.39
N THR A 299 19.48 13.39 35.74
CA THR A 299 20.22 14.24 34.80
C THR A 299 21.25 13.51 33.93
N MET A 300 21.44 12.18 34.12
CA MET A 300 22.46 11.40 33.38
C MET A 300 21.91 10.26 32.51
N SER A 301 20.62 9.92 32.57
CA SER A 301 20.04 8.89 31.67
C SER A 301 20.08 9.34 30.20
N PRO A 302 20.46 8.46 29.25
CA PRO A 302 20.64 8.81 27.85
C PRO A 302 19.33 9.19 27.14
N LEU A 303 19.44 10.02 26.10
CA LEU A 303 18.30 10.38 25.25
C LEU A 303 18.02 9.30 24.21
N ILE A 304 16.90 8.61 24.40
CA ILE A 304 16.39 7.59 23.47
C ILE A 304 15.35 8.19 22.52
N ASP A 305 15.33 7.76 21.27
CA ASP A 305 14.23 8.08 20.34
C ASP A 305 13.08 7.10 20.57
N LEU A 306 12.18 7.45 21.49
CA LEU A 306 11.04 6.61 21.85
C LEU A 306 10.11 6.39 20.65
N GLY A 307 10.02 7.35 19.72
CA GLY A 307 9.26 7.18 18.48
C GLY A 307 9.81 6.03 17.63
N LYS A 308 11.14 5.98 17.44
CA LYS A 308 11.80 4.86 16.76
C LYS A 308 11.60 3.53 17.49
N TRP A 309 11.76 3.50 18.81
CA TRP A 309 11.59 2.27 19.60
C TRP A 309 10.16 1.72 19.57
N LEU A 310 9.14 2.59 19.60
CA LEU A 310 7.74 2.18 19.45
C LEU A 310 7.42 1.70 18.02
N GLN A 311 8.12 2.20 17.00
CA GLN A 311 8.06 1.65 15.64
C GLN A 311 8.75 0.27 15.57
N CYS A 312 9.92 0.09 16.20
CA CYS A 312 10.61 -1.20 16.32
C CYS A 312 9.72 -2.25 17.01
N TYR A 313 9.07 -1.89 18.12
CA TYR A 313 8.10 -2.73 18.81
C TYR A 313 6.98 -3.19 17.87
N ALA A 314 6.34 -2.27 17.15
CA ALA A 314 5.23 -2.59 16.24
C ALA A 314 5.69 -3.50 15.07
N PHE A 315 6.92 -3.32 14.56
CA PHE A 315 7.50 -4.22 13.55
C PHE A 315 7.68 -5.65 14.06
N ASP A 316 8.26 -5.85 15.25
CA ASP A 316 8.48 -7.20 15.78
C ASP A 316 7.19 -7.86 16.28
N VAL A 317 6.24 -7.11 16.85
CA VAL A 317 4.90 -7.63 17.21
C VAL A 317 4.16 -8.11 15.96
N ILE A 318 4.05 -7.28 14.92
CA ILE A 318 3.34 -7.71 13.71
C ILE A 318 4.10 -8.84 13.00
N SER A 319 5.42 -8.93 13.14
CA SER A 319 6.21 -10.09 12.69
C SER A 319 5.84 -11.37 13.45
N MET A 320 5.76 -11.33 14.77
CA MET A 320 5.33 -12.48 15.58
C MET A 320 3.89 -12.89 15.25
N ILE A 321 2.96 -11.94 15.14
CA ILE A 321 1.57 -12.21 14.72
C ILE A 321 1.50 -12.80 13.30
N THR A 322 2.41 -12.40 12.40
CA THR A 322 2.40 -12.88 11.01
C THR A 322 3.07 -14.25 10.84
N TYR A 323 4.10 -14.54 11.62
CA TYR A 323 5.08 -15.61 11.33
C TYR A 323 5.47 -16.50 12.52
N SER A 324 5.01 -16.21 13.75
CA SER A 324 5.59 -16.73 14.99
C SER A 324 7.11 -16.46 15.12
N LYS A 325 7.61 -15.36 14.54
CA LYS A 325 9.05 -15.02 14.49
C LYS A 325 9.30 -13.51 14.40
N ARG A 326 10.20 -12.97 15.23
CA ARG A 326 10.68 -11.57 15.16
C ARG A 326 11.59 -11.34 13.95
N LEU A 327 11.71 -10.09 13.52
CA LEU A 327 12.68 -9.64 12.50
C LEU A 327 13.96 -9.06 13.13
N GLY A 328 13.91 -8.62 14.39
CA GLY A 328 15.08 -8.19 15.17
C GLY A 328 15.17 -6.69 15.44
N PHE A 329 14.07 -5.95 15.25
CA PHE A 329 14.02 -4.50 15.42
C PHE A 329 14.17 -4.07 16.89
N LEU A 330 13.58 -4.81 17.83
CA LEU A 330 13.78 -4.64 19.27
C LEU A 330 15.13 -5.20 19.73
N ASP A 331 15.60 -6.28 19.10
CA ASP A 331 16.89 -6.89 19.43
C ASP A 331 18.07 -5.93 19.20
N GLN A 332 17.99 -5.05 18.19
CA GLN A 332 19.07 -4.13 17.80
C GLN A 332 18.73 -2.62 17.92
N GLY A 333 17.45 -2.22 17.92
CA GLY A 333 17.07 -0.81 17.92
C GLY A 333 17.35 -0.06 16.61
N VAL A 334 17.49 -0.78 15.48
CA VAL A 334 17.84 -0.23 14.16
C VAL A 334 16.83 -0.64 13.09
N ASP A 335 16.87 0.04 11.93
CA ASP A 335 16.08 -0.35 10.78
C ASP A 335 16.70 -1.58 10.09
N ILE A 336 16.14 -2.76 10.34
CA ILE A 336 16.62 -4.02 9.77
C ILE A 336 16.45 -3.99 8.26
N ALA A 337 17.58 -4.08 7.53
CA ALA A 337 17.63 -4.08 6.06
C ALA A 337 16.96 -2.87 5.37
N GLY A 338 16.85 -1.72 6.04
CA GLY A 338 16.28 -0.50 5.45
C GLY A 338 14.77 -0.61 5.16
N VAL A 339 14.02 -1.37 5.96
CA VAL A 339 12.57 -1.60 5.81
C VAL A 339 11.77 -0.33 6.12
N MET A 340 12.09 0.37 7.21
CA MET A 340 11.43 1.63 7.58
C MET A 340 11.71 2.72 6.54
N GLU A 341 12.96 2.86 6.10
CA GLU A 341 13.36 3.81 5.06
C GLU A 341 12.68 3.48 3.71
N SER A 342 12.70 2.21 3.30
CA SER A 342 12.07 1.75 2.06
C SER A 342 10.56 2.00 2.05
N LEU A 343 9.89 1.81 3.20
CA LEU A 343 8.47 2.09 3.38
C LEU A 343 8.15 3.59 3.35
N GLU A 344 8.92 4.44 4.06
CA GLU A 344 8.70 5.90 4.03
C GLU A 344 9.01 6.51 2.65
N GLY A 345 10.03 6.00 1.96
CA GLY A 345 10.34 6.35 0.57
C GLY A 345 9.24 5.93 -0.40
N PHE A 346 8.64 4.75 -0.21
CA PHE A 346 7.49 4.30 -1.01
C PHE A 346 6.22 5.13 -0.73
N LEU A 347 5.89 5.38 0.53
CA LEU A 347 4.72 6.19 0.91
C LEU A 347 4.87 7.67 0.47
N SER A 348 6.08 8.23 0.53
CA SER A 348 6.40 9.54 -0.04
C SER A 348 6.17 9.59 -1.55
N TYR A 349 6.65 8.58 -2.28
CA TYR A 349 6.39 8.43 -3.72
C TYR A 349 4.89 8.29 -4.01
N ALA A 350 4.20 7.40 -3.30
CA ALA A 350 2.78 7.10 -3.52
C ALA A 350 1.88 8.29 -3.25
N SER A 351 2.16 9.06 -2.18
CA SER A 351 1.43 10.28 -1.83
C SER A 351 1.50 11.36 -2.91
N VAL A 352 2.66 11.51 -3.58
CA VAL A 352 2.87 12.52 -4.61
C VAL A 352 2.36 12.04 -5.97
N ILE A 353 2.71 10.82 -6.38
CA ILE A 353 2.35 10.27 -7.70
C ILE A 353 0.88 9.85 -7.75
N GLY A 354 0.24 9.54 -6.62
CA GLY A 354 -1.21 9.36 -6.53
C GLY A 354 -2.00 10.61 -6.95
N VAL A 355 -1.43 11.81 -6.89
CA VAL A 355 -2.11 13.01 -7.42
C VAL A 355 -2.19 12.97 -8.96
N TYR A 356 -1.24 12.31 -9.62
CA TYR A 356 -1.16 12.14 -11.08
C TYR A 356 -0.96 10.66 -11.48
N PRO A 357 -1.94 9.77 -11.21
CA PRO A 357 -1.74 8.31 -11.22
C PRO A 357 -1.49 7.74 -12.62
N ARG A 358 -1.70 8.51 -13.69
CA ARG A 358 -1.27 8.15 -15.06
C ARG A 358 0.24 8.09 -15.23
N LEU A 359 1.01 8.79 -14.39
CA LEU A 359 2.47 8.75 -14.38
C LEU A 359 3.01 7.52 -13.63
N HIS A 360 2.19 6.85 -12.82
CA HIS A 360 2.64 5.76 -11.94
C HIS A 360 3.30 4.59 -12.70
N PRO A 361 2.73 3.99 -13.76
CA PRO A 361 3.36 2.84 -14.42
C PRO A 361 4.76 3.16 -14.97
N LEU A 362 4.91 4.31 -15.61
CA LEU A 362 6.18 4.79 -16.15
C LEU A 362 7.19 5.11 -15.04
N LEU A 363 6.81 5.94 -14.07
CA LEU A 363 7.72 6.39 -13.01
C LEU A 363 8.06 5.27 -12.02
N PHE A 364 7.20 4.26 -11.85
CA PHE A 364 7.50 3.08 -11.04
C PHE A 364 8.55 2.20 -11.73
N HIS A 365 8.42 1.96 -13.04
CA HIS A 365 9.42 1.23 -13.80
C HIS A 365 10.78 1.97 -13.82
N VAL A 366 10.77 3.28 -14.08
CA VAL A 366 11.99 4.11 -14.03
C VAL A 366 12.63 4.12 -12.63
N ARG A 367 11.84 4.29 -11.56
CA ARG A 367 12.34 4.24 -10.17
C ARG A 367 13.02 2.91 -9.85
N ASN A 368 12.41 1.79 -10.24
CA ASN A 368 12.95 0.47 -9.93
C ASN A 368 14.18 0.15 -10.78
N CYS A 369 14.23 0.60 -12.04
CA CYS A 369 15.41 0.50 -12.89
C CYS A 369 16.60 1.29 -12.30
N LEU A 370 16.36 2.52 -11.83
CA LEU A 370 17.37 3.38 -11.21
C LEU A 370 17.86 2.88 -9.84
N ALA A 371 17.04 2.12 -9.10
CA ALA A 371 17.46 1.46 -7.85
C ALA A 371 18.35 0.22 -8.09
N GLY A 372 18.31 -0.34 -9.30
CA GLY A 372 19.06 -1.54 -9.68
C GLY A 372 18.72 -2.76 -8.81
N ASN A 373 19.67 -3.70 -8.71
CA ASN A 373 19.53 -4.91 -7.89
C ASN A 373 19.84 -4.68 -6.39
N THR A 374 19.84 -3.44 -5.90
CA THR A 374 19.99 -3.20 -4.46
C THR A 374 18.71 -3.66 -3.74
N GLY A 375 18.88 -4.57 -2.77
CA GLY A 375 17.77 -5.19 -2.06
C GLY A 375 17.05 -4.21 -1.15
N SER A 376 16.03 -3.51 -1.68
CA SER A 376 15.17 -2.63 -0.88
C SER A 376 14.53 -3.39 0.30
N GLY A 377 14.29 -2.74 1.43
CA GLY A 377 13.69 -3.41 2.60
C GLY A 377 12.34 -4.08 2.32
N ILE A 378 11.53 -3.57 1.38
CA ILE A 378 10.30 -4.27 0.94
C ILE A 378 10.62 -5.63 0.28
N GLN A 379 11.70 -5.73 -0.49
CA GLN A 379 12.19 -7.01 -1.03
C GLN A 379 12.72 -7.93 0.07
N TYR A 380 13.36 -7.40 1.11
CA TYR A 380 13.76 -8.19 2.29
C TYR A 380 12.54 -8.82 3.00
N VAL A 381 11.44 -8.06 3.19
CA VAL A 381 10.18 -8.60 3.75
C VAL A 381 9.57 -9.69 2.86
N LEU A 382 9.60 -9.53 1.53
CA LEU A 382 9.12 -10.55 0.59
C LEU A 382 9.99 -11.82 0.66
N GLN A 383 11.32 -11.69 0.63
CA GLN A 383 12.25 -12.82 0.74
C GLN A 383 12.14 -13.55 2.08
N PHE A 384 11.93 -12.83 3.18
CA PHE A 384 11.65 -13.39 4.50
C PHE A 384 10.33 -14.18 4.49
N THR A 385 9.28 -13.62 3.90
CA THR A 385 7.98 -14.30 3.72
C THR A 385 8.14 -15.60 2.91
N GLU A 386 8.80 -15.54 1.76
CA GLU A 386 9.04 -16.70 0.91
C GLU A 386 9.86 -17.79 1.62
N LYS A 387 10.89 -17.41 2.38
CA LYS A 387 11.70 -18.32 3.18
C LYS A 387 10.82 -19.07 4.19
N LEU A 388 9.97 -18.34 4.92
CA LEU A 388 9.08 -18.93 5.92
C LEU A 388 7.95 -19.76 5.29
N MET A 389 7.44 -19.38 4.12
CA MET A 389 6.53 -20.22 3.32
C MET A 389 7.19 -21.56 2.97
N LYS A 390 8.46 -21.54 2.52
CA LYS A 390 9.23 -22.76 2.21
C LYS A 390 9.50 -23.60 3.48
N GLU A 391 9.87 -22.97 4.60
CA GLU A 391 10.01 -23.64 5.91
C GLU A 391 8.69 -24.29 6.37
N HIS A 392 7.54 -23.64 6.17
CA HIS A 392 6.22 -24.18 6.53
C HIS A 392 5.74 -25.28 5.56
N GLN A 393 6.07 -25.18 4.27
CA GLN A 393 5.79 -26.22 3.27
C GLN A 393 6.61 -27.50 3.51
N ALA A 394 7.82 -27.38 4.07
CA ALA A 394 8.69 -28.51 4.39
C ALA A 394 8.28 -29.31 5.65
N LYS A 395 7.44 -28.76 6.53
CA LYS A 395 6.92 -29.48 7.70
C LYS A 395 5.98 -30.62 7.27
N PRO A 396 6.10 -31.84 7.84
CA PRO A 396 5.31 -33.00 7.42
C PRO A 396 3.81 -32.79 7.65
N LYS A 397 2.99 -33.27 6.72
CA LYS A 397 1.53 -33.05 6.67
C LYS A 397 0.75 -33.62 7.86
N ASN A 398 1.34 -34.54 8.61
CA ASN A 398 0.68 -35.33 9.66
C ASN A 398 1.09 -34.89 11.08
N LEU A 399 1.74 -33.73 11.23
CA LEU A 399 1.74 -33.04 12.52
C LEU A 399 0.37 -32.39 12.71
N ASP A 400 -0.57 -33.18 13.23
CA ASP A 400 -1.77 -32.63 13.86
C ASP A 400 -1.31 -31.64 14.93
N LEU A 401 -1.73 -30.38 14.81
CA LEU A 401 -1.40 -29.36 15.81
C LEU A 401 -2.10 -29.76 17.11
N ASP A 402 -1.34 -29.98 18.18
CA ASP A 402 -1.86 -30.15 19.54
C ASP A 402 -2.79 -28.98 19.89
N ASP A 403 -3.76 -29.14 20.80
CA ASP A 403 -4.72 -28.06 21.07
C ASP A 403 -4.07 -26.76 21.61
N GLU A 404 -2.88 -26.86 22.20
CA GLU A 404 -2.02 -25.73 22.55
C GLU A 404 -1.39 -25.04 21.30
N ASN A 405 -0.92 -25.82 20.34
CA ASN A 405 -0.45 -25.34 19.03
C ASN A 405 -1.60 -24.74 18.17
N LYS A 406 -2.84 -25.23 18.33
CA LYS A 406 -4.03 -24.60 17.73
C LYS A 406 -4.34 -23.23 18.36
N GLN A 407 -4.00 -23.03 19.63
CA GLN A 407 -4.21 -21.75 20.33
C GLN A 407 -3.20 -20.66 19.94
N ARG A 408 -1.97 -20.99 19.50
CA ARG A 408 -0.94 -20.02 19.07
C ARG A 408 -0.72 -19.94 17.54
N MET A 409 -1.77 -20.12 16.73
CA MET A 409 -1.65 -20.04 15.27
C MET A 409 -1.42 -18.60 14.75
N ASP A 410 -0.30 -18.34 14.07
CA ASP A 410 0.00 -17.11 13.33
C ASP A 410 -0.77 -16.95 12.00
N PHE A 411 -0.60 -15.80 11.31
CA PHE A 411 -1.23 -15.56 10.01
C PHE A 411 -0.75 -16.50 8.91
N LEU A 412 0.56 -16.71 8.75
CA LEU A 412 1.12 -17.57 7.70
C LEU A 412 0.56 -19.00 7.82
N SER A 413 0.53 -19.54 9.03
CA SER A 413 -0.09 -20.83 9.36
C SER A 413 -1.58 -20.87 8.98
N LYS A 414 -2.35 -19.82 9.29
CA LYS A 414 -3.77 -19.70 8.90
C LYS A 414 -3.96 -19.55 7.38
N TYR A 415 -3.07 -18.84 6.69
CA TYR A 415 -3.12 -18.65 5.23
C TYR A 415 -2.70 -19.90 4.46
N VAL A 416 -1.65 -20.61 4.88
CA VAL A 416 -1.25 -21.89 4.27
C VAL A 416 -2.32 -22.95 4.51
N ALA A 417 -2.95 -22.97 5.70
CA ALA A 417 -4.10 -23.84 5.97
C ALA A 417 -5.34 -23.51 5.10
N ARG A 418 -5.49 -22.26 4.64
CA ARG A 418 -6.50 -21.88 3.64
C ARG A 418 -6.09 -22.31 2.23
N HIS A 419 -4.87 -22.03 1.81
CA HIS A 419 -4.32 -22.42 0.50
C HIS A 419 -4.44 -23.94 0.27
N ARG A 420 -4.09 -24.75 1.28
CA ARG A 420 -4.22 -26.21 1.23
C ARG A 420 -5.66 -26.73 1.03
N LYS A 421 -6.69 -25.90 1.27
CA LYS A 421 -8.12 -26.25 1.09
C LYS A 421 -8.70 -25.72 -0.23
N ASP A 422 -8.14 -24.64 -0.78
CA ASP A 422 -8.63 -23.94 -1.98
C ASP A 422 -7.45 -23.33 -2.76
N PRO A 423 -6.56 -24.15 -3.34
CA PRO A 423 -5.32 -23.66 -3.95
C PRO A 423 -5.56 -22.94 -5.29
N LEU A 424 -6.70 -23.18 -5.94
CA LEU A 424 -7.08 -22.56 -7.21
C LEU A 424 -7.56 -21.12 -7.01
N THR A 425 -8.40 -20.86 -6.00
CA THR A 425 -8.91 -19.51 -5.72
C THR A 425 -7.98 -18.72 -4.80
N TYR A 426 -7.26 -19.40 -3.91
CA TYR A 426 -6.34 -18.80 -2.93
C TYR A 426 -4.93 -19.38 -3.10
N ASN A 427 -4.26 -19.00 -4.20
CA ASN A 427 -2.90 -19.40 -4.54
C ASN A 427 -1.81 -18.79 -3.62
N ASP A 428 -0.55 -19.20 -3.81
CA ASP A 428 0.61 -18.71 -3.03
C ASP A 428 0.79 -17.18 -3.06
N TRP A 429 0.37 -16.48 -4.13
CA TRP A 429 0.43 -15.02 -4.18
C TRP A 429 -0.43 -14.37 -3.08
N TYR A 430 -1.62 -14.92 -2.79
CA TYR A 430 -2.44 -14.41 -1.69
C TYR A 430 -1.83 -14.71 -0.30
N VAL A 431 -1.08 -15.81 -0.16
CA VAL A 431 -0.32 -16.09 1.08
C VAL A 431 0.81 -15.05 1.25
N LEU A 432 1.64 -14.87 0.22
CA LEU A 432 2.77 -13.93 0.19
C LEU A 432 2.32 -12.48 0.39
N SER A 433 1.35 -12.03 -0.43
CA SER A 433 0.79 -10.68 -0.39
C SER A 433 0.07 -10.42 0.95
N GLY A 434 -0.68 -11.41 1.46
CA GLY A 434 -1.36 -11.31 2.76
C GLY A 434 -0.41 -11.09 3.94
N CYS A 435 0.75 -11.76 3.95
CA CYS A 435 1.77 -11.59 4.99
C CYS A 435 2.52 -10.25 4.85
N ALA A 436 3.05 -9.94 3.66
CA ALA A 436 3.81 -8.71 3.42
C ALA A 436 2.97 -7.43 3.58
N SER A 437 1.68 -7.49 3.23
CA SER A 437 0.71 -6.42 3.48
C SER A 437 0.47 -6.20 4.98
N ASN A 438 0.37 -7.27 5.78
CA ASN A 438 0.21 -7.17 7.23
C ASN A 438 1.44 -6.49 7.88
N MET A 439 2.64 -6.96 7.52
CA MET A 439 3.92 -6.39 7.97
C MET A 439 4.05 -4.89 7.70
N THR A 440 3.71 -4.45 6.48
CA THR A 440 3.88 -3.05 6.08
C THR A 440 2.76 -2.14 6.58
N ALA A 441 1.55 -2.65 6.82
CA ALA A 441 0.42 -1.87 7.30
C ALA A 441 0.37 -1.70 8.83
N GLY A 442 0.69 -2.75 9.60
CA GLY A 442 0.63 -2.72 11.06
C GLY A 442 1.70 -1.82 11.68
N SER A 443 2.95 -2.03 11.29
CA SER A 443 4.14 -1.45 11.93
C SER A 443 4.12 0.07 12.05
N ASP A 444 3.97 0.78 10.91
CA ASP A 444 3.96 2.24 10.91
C ASP A 444 2.73 2.81 11.65
N THR A 445 1.55 2.19 11.49
CA THR A 445 0.31 2.77 12.06
C THR A 445 0.19 2.58 13.56
N THR A 446 0.56 1.41 14.10
CA THR A 446 0.62 1.20 15.56
C THR A 446 1.77 2.01 16.18
N GLY A 447 2.97 2.05 15.58
CA GLY A 447 4.11 2.81 16.09
C GLY A 447 3.83 4.32 16.22
N ILE A 448 3.17 4.93 15.23
CA ILE A 448 2.70 6.32 15.30
C ILE A 448 1.70 6.53 16.43
N SER A 449 0.72 5.62 16.55
CA SER A 449 -0.37 5.73 17.52
C SER A 449 0.14 5.64 18.96
N LEU A 450 1.03 4.67 19.23
CA LEU A 450 1.75 4.55 20.51
C LEU A 450 2.54 5.81 20.82
N SER A 451 3.30 6.32 19.86
CA SER A 451 4.15 7.52 20.03
C SER A 451 3.33 8.76 20.39
N ALA A 452 2.18 8.96 19.74
CA ALA A 452 1.30 10.08 20.03
C ALA A 452 0.62 9.95 21.40
N ILE A 453 0.14 8.75 21.77
CA ILE A 453 -0.45 8.50 23.10
C ILE A 453 0.59 8.76 24.20
N MET A 454 1.83 8.26 24.05
CA MET A 454 2.93 8.54 24.98
C MET A 454 3.27 10.03 25.05
N TYR A 455 3.36 10.73 23.91
CA TYR A 455 3.56 12.18 23.86
C TYR A 455 2.50 12.93 24.67
N PHE A 456 1.21 12.64 24.43
CA PHE A 456 0.11 13.31 25.13
C PHE A 456 0.09 12.98 26.63
N LEU A 457 0.43 11.76 27.03
CA LEU A 457 0.54 11.37 28.45
C LEU A 457 1.68 12.11 29.16
N ILE A 458 2.89 12.12 28.57
CA ILE A 458 4.07 12.80 29.14
C ILE A 458 3.85 14.31 29.25
N THR A 459 3.16 14.91 28.27
CA THR A 459 2.81 16.34 28.30
C THR A 459 1.60 16.67 29.18
N SER A 460 0.86 15.68 29.68
CA SER A 460 -0.36 15.86 30.49
C SER A 460 -0.31 15.14 31.84
N PRO A 461 0.50 15.62 32.83
CA PRO A 461 0.71 14.93 34.10
C PRO A 461 -0.55 14.56 34.89
N LYS A 462 -1.63 15.35 34.77
CA LYS A 462 -2.93 15.03 35.39
C LYS A 462 -3.57 13.77 34.81
N VAL A 463 -3.51 13.61 33.49
CA VAL A 463 -4.04 12.42 32.78
C VAL A 463 -3.15 11.21 33.08
N LEU A 464 -1.84 11.36 33.00
CA LEU A 464 -0.89 10.29 33.34
C LEU A 464 -1.05 9.82 34.80
N GLY A 465 -1.25 10.75 35.74
CA GLY A 465 -1.52 10.43 37.14
C GLY A 465 -2.82 9.63 37.34
N ARG A 466 -3.93 10.08 36.73
CA ARG A 466 -5.23 9.39 36.80
C ARG A 466 -5.18 8.01 36.14
N LEU A 467 -4.47 7.87 35.01
CA LEU A 467 -4.31 6.58 34.33
C LEU A 467 -3.43 5.61 35.15
N ARG A 468 -2.34 6.08 35.76
CA ARG A 468 -1.52 5.27 36.69
C ARG A 468 -2.33 4.77 37.90
N GLN A 469 -3.23 5.58 38.44
CA GLN A 469 -4.14 5.16 39.52
C GLN A 469 -5.11 4.05 39.07
N GLU A 470 -5.66 4.15 37.84
CA GLU A 470 -6.50 3.07 37.29
C GLU A 470 -5.70 1.77 37.07
N VAL A 471 -4.50 1.86 36.50
CA VAL A 471 -3.64 0.69 36.24
C VAL A 471 -3.22 0.02 37.54
N ALA A 472 -2.85 0.78 38.58
CA ALA A 472 -2.52 0.23 39.90
C ALA A 472 -3.71 -0.52 40.54
N LYS A 473 -4.91 0.06 40.51
CA LYS A 473 -6.14 -0.56 41.01
C LYS A 473 -6.53 -1.85 40.27
N HIS A 474 -6.16 -1.97 39.00
CA HIS A 474 -6.32 -3.22 38.24
C HIS A 474 -5.20 -4.22 38.53
N GLN A 475 -3.96 -3.76 38.80
CA GLN A 475 -2.82 -4.59 39.15
C GLN A 475 -3.06 -5.40 40.43
N GLU A 476 -3.76 -4.83 41.42
CA GLU A 476 -4.24 -5.51 42.64
C GLU A 476 -5.10 -6.76 42.37
N ARG A 477 -5.66 -6.88 41.15
CA ARG A 477 -6.66 -7.89 40.75
C ARG A 477 -6.24 -8.67 39.51
N ALA A 478 -5.03 -8.44 39.00
CA ALA A 478 -4.55 -9.00 37.75
C ALA A 478 -4.33 -10.50 37.89
N LEU A 479 -4.72 -11.27 36.87
CA LEU A 479 -4.52 -12.72 36.84
C LEU A 479 -3.04 -13.13 36.65
N HIS A 480 -2.17 -12.19 36.25
CA HIS A 480 -0.73 -12.39 36.10
C HIS A 480 0.03 -11.18 36.66
N PRO A 481 1.17 -11.35 37.36
CA PRO A 481 1.92 -10.23 37.93
C PRO A 481 2.41 -9.23 36.87
N CYS A 482 3.05 -9.71 35.81
CA CYS A 482 3.70 -8.83 34.83
C CYS A 482 2.76 -8.26 33.75
N HIS A 483 1.68 -8.99 33.41
CA HIS A 483 0.86 -8.77 32.21
C HIS A 483 -0.60 -8.57 32.59
N PHE A 484 -1.30 -7.72 31.84
CA PHE A 484 -2.75 -7.73 31.78
C PHE A 484 -3.19 -8.47 30.52
N SER A 485 -4.19 -9.35 30.65
CA SER A 485 -4.88 -9.93 29.50
C SER A 485 -5.65 -8.85 28.73
N PHE A 486 -5.97 -9.12 27.46
CA PHE A 486 -6.72 -8.19 26.62
C PHE A 486 -8.11 -7.90 27.19
N LYS A 487 -8.69 -8.85 27.93
CA LYS A 487 -9.96 -8.69 28.65
C LYS A 487 -9.83 -7.75 29.86
N GLU A 488 -8.71 -7.77 30.57
CA GLU A 488 -8.47 -6.87 31.71
C GLU A 488 -8.24 -5.43 31.25
N VAL A 489 -7.44 -5.19 30.21
CA VAL A 489 -7.22 -3.82 29.66
C VAL A 489 -8.46 -3.25 28.95
N GLN A 490 -9.40 -4.10 28.54
CA GLN A 490 -10.73 -3.66 28.08
C GLN A 490 -11.63 -3.17 29.23
N GLY A 491 -11.37 -3.58 30.47
CA GLY A 491 -12.07 -3.09 31.68
C GLY A 491 -11.53 -1.76 32.22
N MET A 492 -10.37 -1.31 31.75
CA MET A 492 -9.74 -0.05 32.13
C MET A 492 -10.41 1.13 31.37
N GLU A 493 -11.51 1.66 31.91
CA GLU A 493 -12.34 2.67 31.24
C GLU A 493 -11.57 3.95 30.88
N TYR A 494 -10.68 4.42 31.76
CA TYR A 494 -9.87 5.61 31.51
C TYR A 494 -8.74 5.34 30.50
N LEU A 495 -8.15 4.14 30.48
CA LEU A 495 -7.26 3.71 29.41
C LEU A 495 -7.96 3.74 28.05
N GLN A 496 -9.17 3.20 27.96
CA GLN A 496 -9.94 3.20 26.71
C GLN A 496 -10.26 4.65 26.28
N ALA A 497 -10.58 5.55 27.21
CA ALA A 497 -10.75 6.97 26.94
C ALA A 497 -9.44 7.65 26.47
N VAL A 498 -8.29 7.34 27.08
CA VAL A 498 -6.96 7.85 26.72
C VAL A 498 -6.56 7.42 25.31
N ILE A 499 -6.70 6.13 24.98
CA ILE A 499 -6.40 5.59 23.65
C ILE A 499 -7.28 6.26 22.61
N LYS A 500 -8.57 6.39 22.90
CA LYS A 500 -9.57 6.99 22.00
C LYS A 500 -9.30 8.47 21.74
N GLU A 501 -8.86 9.22 22.75
CA GLU A 501 -8.50 10.63 22.65
C GLU A 501 -7.15 10.85 21.95
N GLY A 502 -6.15 10.00 22.21
CA GLY A 502 -4.86 10.04 21.49
C GLY A 502 -5.02 9.74 20.00
N LEU A 503 -5.79 8.70 19.66
CA LEU A 503 -6.19 8.40 18.28
C LEU A 503 -7.13 9.45 17.67
N ARG A 504 -7.81 10.26 18.48
CA ARG A 504 -8.57 11.42 18.00
C ARG A 504 -7.62 12.54 17.55
N LEU A 505 -6.71 12.98 18.43
CA LEU A 505 -5.82 14.10 18.14
C LEU A 505 -4.68 13.78 17.18
N HIS A 506 -4.23 12.53 17.10
CA HIS A 506 -3.20 12.11 16.14
C HIS A 506 -3.62 10.85 15.36
N PRO A 507 -4.55 10.95 14.40
CA PRO A 507 -4.83 9.87 13.47
C PRO A 507 -3.61 9.54 12.62
N ALA A 508 -3.27 8.27 12.49
CA ALA A 508 -2.09 7.85 11.74
C ALA A 508 -2.09 8.35 10.29
N VAL A 509 -3.25 8.40 9.60
CA VAL A 509 -3.39 8.92 8.23
C VAL A 509 -3.66 10.43 8.24
N GLY A 510 -2.86 11.20 7.53
CA GLY A 510 -2.92 12.67 7.46
C GLY A 510 -3.54 13.25 6.18
N GLN A 511 -4.09 12.41 5.31
CA GLN A 511 -4.62 12.78 4.00
C GLN A 511 -6.13 12.47 3.89
N PRO A 512 -6.89 13.20 3.04
CA PRO A 512 -8.29 12.88 2.78
C PRO A 512 -8.49 11.44 2.30
N LEU A 513 -9.48 10.75 2.83
CA LEU A 513 -9.78 9.36 2.43
C LEU A 513 -10.58 9.34 1.12
N GLU A 514 -9.97 9.80 0.02
CA GLU A 514 -10.63 10.12 -1.25
C GLU A 514 -11.54 9.01 -1.82
N ARG A 515 -12.67 9.44 -2.39
CA ARG A 515 -13.62 8.66 -3.16
C ARG A 515 -14.03 9.38 -4.44
N ILE A 516 -14.58 8.63 -5.37
CA ILE A 516 -15.23 9.16 -6.57
C ILE A 516 -16.74 9.26 -6.33
N VAL A 517 -17.32 10.40 -6.67
CA VAL A 517 -18.78 10.59 -6.74
C VAL A 517 -19.35 9.70 -7.86
N PRO A 518 -20.37 8.87 -7.57
CA PRO A 518 -20.91 7.89 -8.52
C PRO A 518 -21.63 8.52 -9.72
N GLU A 519 -22.01 7.64 -10.66
CA GLU A 519 -22.90 7.94 -11.78
C GLU A 519 -24.18 8.67 -11.32
N GLY A 520 -24.58 9.70 -12.07
CA GLY A 520 -25.70 10.58 -11.71
C GLY A 520 -25.39 11.64 -10.65
N GLY A 521 -24.22 11.59 -9.99
CA GLY A 521 -23.81 12.55 -8.97
C GLY A 521 -24.30 12.21 -7.55
N ALA A 522 -24.01 13.10 -6.59
CA ALA A 522 -24.45 12.98 -5.20
C ALA A 522 -24.55 14.33 -4.49
N THR A 523 -25.57 14.50 -3.64
CA THR A 523 -25.66 15.62 -2.70
C THR A 523 -24.92 15.27 -1.40
N ILE A 524 -24.02 16.14 -0.96
CA ILE A 524 -23.17 15.98 0.23
C ILE A 524 -23.18 17.32 0.99
N ALA A 525 -23.58 17.31 2.26
CA ALA A 525 -23.70 18.53 3.09
C ALA A 525 -24.48 19.66 2.37
N GLY A 526 -25.67 19.33 1.85
CA GLY A 526 -26.55 20.23 1.10
C GLY A 526 -26.12 20.58 -0.34
N GLN A 527 -24.84 20.39 -0.70
CA GLN A 527 -24.30 20.73 -2.02
C GLN A 527 -24.32 19.54 -2.98
N PHE A 528 -24.83 19.72 -4.21
CA PHE A 528 -24.73 18.70 -5.26
C PHE A 528 -23.33 18.66 -5.90
N PHE A 529 -22.80 17.45 -6.07
CA PHE A 529 -21.55 17.17 -6.78
C PHE A 529 -21.83 16.26 -8.00
N PRO A 530 -21.36 16.61 -9.20
CA PRO A 530 -21.48 15.75 -10.38
C PRO A 530 -20.51 14.56 -10.31
N GLU A 531 -20.83 13.54 -11.09
CA GLU A 531 -20.05 12.31 -11.29
C GLU A 531 -18.54 12.56 -11.52
N GLY A 532 -17.71 11.63 -11.05
CA GLY A 532 -16.27 11.67 -11.28
C GLY A 532 -15.54 12.75 -10.48
N THR A 533 -16.26 13.51 -9.65
CA THR A 533 -15.68 14.45 -8.70
C THR A 533 -15.01 13.68 -7.55
N ILE A 534 -13.87 14.18 -7.07
CA ILE A 534 -13.11 13.57 -5.99
C ILE A 534 -13.54 14.24 -4.68
N VAL A 535 -14.06 13.44 -3.76
CA VAL A 535 -14.59 13.87 -2.46
C VAL A 535 -13.96 13.06 -1.34
N GLY A 536 -13.73 13.66 -0.18
CA GLY A 536 -13.33 12.89 1.00
C GLY A 536 -13.15 13.74 2.24
N VAL A 537 -13.38 13.13 3.40
CA VAL A 537 -13.07 13.73 4.70
C VAL A 537 -11.59 13.45 5.01
N ASN A 538 -10.90 14.44 5.57
CA ASN A 538 -9.61 14.23 6.22
C ASN A 538 -9.87 13.94 7.70
N CYS A 539 -9.36 12.82 8.21
CA CYS A 539 -9.56 12.42 9.61
C CYS A 539 -9.14 13.51 10.60
N TRP A 540 -8.08 14.25 10.28
CA TRP A 540 -7.58 15.37 11.08
C TRP A 540 -8.48 16.60 11.06
N VAL A 541 -9.26 16.81 10.00
CA VAL A 541 -10.26 17.89 9.96
C VAL A 541 -11.43 17.50 10.86
N GLU A 542 -12.03 16.33 10.60
CA GLU A 542 -13.19 15.81 11.31
C GLU A 542 -12.96 15.80 12.83
N HIS A 543 -11.80 15.31 13.27
CA HIS A 543 -11.43 15.17 14.67
C HIS A 543 -11.11 16.48 15.40
N TYR A 544 -10.82 17.56 14.67
CA TYR A 544 -10.56 18.90 15.23
C TYR A 544 -11.79 19.83 15.07
N SER A 545 -12.93 19.29 14.65
CA SER A 545 -14.21 19.99 14.55
C SER A 545 -14.91 20.18 15.91
N SER A 546 -15.92 21.05 15.95
CA SER A 546 -16.76 21.29 17.14
C SER A 546 -17.61 20.09 17.56
N ALA A 547 -17.63 18.99 16.80
CA ALA A 547 -18.25 17.73 17.18
C ALA A 547 -17.65 17.14 18.48
N PHE A 548 -16.40 17.49 18.82
CA PHE A 548 -15.68 16.94 19.99
C PHE A 548 -15.68 17.86 21.23
N GLY A 549 -16.11 19.11 21.09
CA GLY A 549 -16.27 20.05 22.21
C GLY A 549 -16.03 21.51 21.80
N PRO A 550 -16.05 22.44 22.77
CA PRO A 550 -15.51 23.79 22.59
C PRO A 550 -13.97 23.81 22.54
N ASP A 551 -13.33 22.70 22.97
CA ASP A 551 -11.88 22.54 23.13
C ASP A 551 -11.31 21.38 22.28
N PRO A 552 -11.61 21.28 20.97
CA PRO A 552 -11.23 20.11 20.18
C PRO A 552 -9.71 19.91 20.07
N ASP A 553 -8.91 20.97 20.10
CA ASP A 553 -7.44 20.89 20.09
C ASP A 553 -6.83 20.32 21.40
N ALA A 554 -7.61 20.17 22.48
CA ALA A 554 -7.11 19.75 23.80
C ALA A 554 -7.23 18.23 24.04
N PHE A 555 -6.17 17.62 24.57
CA PHE A 555 -6.15 16.22 25.01
C PHE A 555 -6.87 16.09 26.36
N ARG A 556 -8.13 15.63 26.33
CA ARG A 556 -8.99 15.56 27.52
C ARG A 556 -9.83 14.27 27.51
N PRO A 557 -9.26 13.11 27.89
CA PRO A 557 -9.96 11.81 27.87
C PRO A 557 -11.32 11.81 28.56
N GLU A 558 -11.49 12.64 29.60
CA GLU A 558 -12.76 12.95 30.27
C GLU A 558 -13.94 13.19 29.32
N ARG A 559 -13.71 13.77 28.12
CA ARG A 559 -14.78 14.00 27.14
C ARG A 559 -15.51 12.71 26.70
N TRP A 560 -14.90 11.54 26.92
CA TRP A 560 -15.45 10.23 26.59
C TRP A 560 -16.20 9.54 27.74
N LEU A 561 -16.13 10.10 28.95
CA LEU A 561 -16.74 9.56 30.17
C LEU A 561 -17.79 10.52 30.77
N ASP A 562 -17.49 11.82 30.75
CA ASP A 562 -18.29 12.87 31.39
C ASP A 562 -19.40 13.43 30.47
N SER A 563 -19.44 13.01 29.21
CA SER A 563 -20.45 13.44 28.22
C SER A 563 -21.75 12.64 28.34
N ASP A 564 -22.89 13.28 28.10
CA ASP A 564 -24.18 12.59 27.99
C ASP A 564 -24.22 11.64 26.78
N LYS A 565 -25.17 10.70 26.79
CA LYS A 565 -25.33 9.68 25.74
C LYS A 565 -25.48 10.27 24.33
N SER A 566 -26.26 11.34 24.15
CA SER A 566 -26.47 11.95 22.83
C SER A 566 -25.20 12.62 22.32
N ARG A 567 -24.44 13.28 23.21
CA ARG A 567 -23.14 13.86 22.88
C ARG A 567 -22.11 12.79 22.55
N LEU A 568 -22.10 11.68 23.29
CA LEU A 568 -21.27 10.50 22.97
C LEU A 568 -21.65 9.89 21.62
N GLU A 569 -22.92 9.78 21.26
CA GLU A 569 -23.36 9.26 19.95
C GLU A 569 -22.85 10.15 18.79
N VAL A 570 -22.92 11.48 18.93
CA VAL A 570 -22.29 12.41 17.99
C VAL A 570 -20.78 12.17 17.93
N MET A 571 -20.07 12.25 19.06
CA MET A 571 -18.61 12.09 19.09
C MET A 571 -18.13 10.72 18.57
N ASN A 572 -18.93 9.65 18.73
CA ASN A 572 -18.65 8.35 18.14
C ASN A 572 -18.87 8.33 16.62
N SER A 573 -19.89 8.99 16.09
CA SER A 573 -20.17 8.99 14.63
C SER A 573 -19.14 9.80 13.82
N HIS A 574 -18.46 10.76 14.45
CA HIS A 574 -17.33 11.51 13.90
C HIS A 574 -15.95 10.84 14.14
N TRP A 575 -15.83 9.86 15.05
CA TRP A 575 -14.54 9.24 15.41
C TRP A 575 -14.14 8.16 14.38
N MET A 576 -13.28 8.53 13.44
CA MET A 576 -12.91 7.70 12.28
C MET A 576 -11.38 7.48 12.08
N PRO A 577 -10.55 7.28 13.12
CA PRO A 577 -9.10 7.03 12.93
C PRO A 577 -8.79 5.75 12.16
N PHE A 578 -9.73 4.79 12.17
CA PHE A 578 -9.68 3.56 11.39
C PHE A 578 -10.46 3.65 10.07
N GLY A 579 -10.90 4.84 9.65
CA GLY A 579 -11.89 5.01 8.58
C GLY A 579 -13.30 4.54 8.99
N MET A 580 -14.17 4.34 8.00
CA MET A 580 -15.60 4.07 8.22
C MET A 580 -16.19 3.12 7.16
N GLY A 581 -17.26 2.41 7.52
CA GLY A 581 -18.04 1.52 6.65
C GLY A 581 -17.29 0.33 6.08
N ALA A 582 -17.66 -0.11 4.87
CA ALA A 582 -17.11 -1.28 4.19
C ALA A 582 -15.59 -1.22 3.93
N ARG A 583 -14.96 -0.04 4.06
CA ARG A 583 -13.51 0.19 3.91
C ARG A 583 -12.81 0.60 5.21
N THR A 584 -13.42 0.35 6.38
CA THR A 584 -12.76 0.48 7.69
C THR A 584 -11.49 -0.39 7.76
N CYS A 585 -10.45 0.05 8.47
CA CYS A 585 -9.20 -0.68 8.65
C CYS A 585 -9.45 -2.14 9.10
N ILE A 586 -8.82 -3.10 8.43
CA ILE A 586 -8.94 -4.52 8.77
C ILE A 586 -8.15 -4.86 10.05
N GLY A 587 -6.97 -4.25 10.24
CA GLY A 587 -6.11 -4.40 11.41
C GLY A 587 -6.54 -3.65 12.67
N ARG A 588 -7.71 -2.97 12.68
CA ARG A 588 -8.20 -2.18 13.84
C ARG A 588 -8.11 -2.96 15.16
N HIS A 589 -8.53 -4.22 15.13
CA HIS A 589 -8.59 -5.06 16.31
C HIS A 589 -7.21 -5.46 16.84
N ILE A 590 -6.23 -5.66 15.96
CA ILE A 590 -4.84 -5.94 16.33
C ILE A 590 -4.18 -4.67 16.89
N SER A 591 -4.30 -3.54 16.20
CA SER A 591 -3.71 -2.28 16.68
C SER A 591 -4.26 -1.85 18.06
N ILE A 592 -5.56 -2.08 18.34
CA ILE A 592 -6.12 -1.84 19.68
C ILE A 592 -5.61 -2.86 20.73
N LEU A 593 -5.36 -4.12 20.37
CA LEU A 593 -4.69 -5.10 21.25
C LEU A 593 -3.27 -4.63 21.62
N GLU A 594 -2.46 -4.27 20.61
CA GLU A 594 -1.08 -3.79 20.79
C GLU A 594 -1.01 -2.56 21.71
N ILE A 595 -1.84 -1.54 21.43
CA ILE A 595 -1.86 -0.29 22.18
C ILE A 595 -2.40 -0.50 23.61
N SER A 596 -3.47 -1.30 23.78
CA SER A 596 -4.09 -1.50 25.09
C SER A 596 -3.24 -2.32 26.05
N LYS A 597 -2.41 -3.25 25.56
CA LYS A 597 -1.48 -4.01 26.41
C LYS A 597 -0.20 -3.24 26.74
N LEU A 598 0.38 -2.52 25.76
CA LEU A 598 1.67 -1.84 25.97
C LEU A 598 1.56 -0.57 26.83
N ILE A 599 0.58 0.30 26.58
CA ILE A 599 0.50 1.61 27.26
C ILE A 599 0.43 1.49 28.80
N PRO A 600 -0.38 0.60 29.41
CA PRO A 600 -0.38 0.37 30.85
C PRO A 600 0.98 -0.05 31.42
N ARG A 601 1.71 -0.93 30.70
CA ARG A 601 3.04 -1.38 31.10
C ARG A 601 4.03 -0.23 31.13
N LEU A 602 4.14 0.51 30.02
CA LEU A 602 5.09 1.63 29.91
C LEU A 602 4.92 2.68 31.01
N ILE A 603 3.67 3.03 31.36
CA ILE A 603 3.44 4.04 32.41
C ILE A 603 3.53 3.47 33.83
N ARG A 604 3.31 2.17 34.03
CA ARG A 604 3.49 1.49 35.34
C ARG A 604 4.98 1.47 35.68
N ASP A 605 5.78 0.99 34.72
CA ASP A 605 7.15 0.54 34.93
C ASP A 605 8.22 1.60 34.65
N PHE A 606 7.87 2.69 33.94
CA PHE A 606 8.81 3.75 33.58
C PHE A 606 8.24 5.16 33.75
N ASP A 607 9.12 6.11 34.04
CA ASP A 607 8.91 7.54 33.86
C ASP A 607 9.70 8.03 32.64
N PHE A 608 9.09 8.91 31.85
CA PHE A 608 9.68 9.48 30.64
C PHE A 608 9.64 11.00 30.73
N THR A 609 10.76 11.65 30.38
CA THR A 609 10.93 13.10 30.50
C THR A 609 11.54 13.68 29.23
N PHE A 610 11.15 14.91 28.88
CA PHE A 610 11.83 15.66 27.82
C PHE A 610 13.12 16.29 28.36
N PRO A 611 14.22 16.32 27.58
CA PRO A 611 15.36 17.17 27.92
C PRO A 611 14.94 18.65 27.96
N GLU A 612 15.69 19.45 28.71
CA GLU A 612 15.33 20.84 28.98
C GLU A 612 15.14 21.66 27.69
N GLY A 613 14.06 22.45 27.65
CA GLY A 613 13.62 23.22 26.47
C GLY A 613 12.98 22.41 25.32
N ALA A 614 13.15 21.09 25.24
CA ALA A 614 12.88 20.31 24.02
C ALA A 614 11.51 19.60 24.01
N LYS A 615 10.40 20.34 24.13
CA LYS A 615 9.03 19.78 24.18
C LYS A 615 8.31 19.67 22.81
N GLU A 616 9.03 19.75 21.70
CA GLU A 616 8.42 19.92 20.36
C GLU A 616 8.17 18.58 19.64
N PHE A 617 6.89 18.16 19.54
CA PHE A 617 6.49 16.97 18.78
C PHE A 617 6.45 17.26 17.26
N LYS A 618 7.60 17.11 16.62
CA LYS A 618 7.75 17.26 15.16
C LYS A 618 7.12 16.09 14.43
N THR A 619 6.55 16.36 13.26
CA THR A 619 5.85 15.38 12.43
C THR A 619 6.15 15.58 10.95
N ASN A 620 6.05 14.51 10.16
CA ASN A 620 6.13 14.52 8.70
C ASN A 620 4.95 13.70 8.12
N ASN A 621 4.06 14.35 7.35
CA ASN A 621 2.92 13.73 6.70
C ASN A 621 3.28 13.26 5.28
N ARG A 622 3.54 11.96 5.15
CA ARG A 622 3.77 11.26 3.88
C ARG A 622 2.82 10.08 3.82
N TRP A 623 1.55 10.39 3.51
CA TRP A 623 0.35 9.57 3.76
C TRP A 623 0.07 9.37 5.25
N PHE A 624 1.04 8.85 6.00
CA PHE A 624 0.99 8.81 7.46
C PHE A 624 1.67 10.03 8.09
N VAL A 625 1.17 10.48 9.25
CA VAL A 625 1.75 11.58 10.04
C VAL A 625 2.77 11.02 11.03
N LYS A 626 3.98 10.73 10.54
CA LYS A 626 5.04 10.12 11.35
C LYS A 626 5.65 11.15 12.31
N PRO A 627 5.78 10.86 13.62
CA PRO A 627 6.63 11.63 14.51
C PRO A 627 8.08 11.67 14.02
N GLN A 628 8.84 12.69 14.41
CA GLN A 628 10.21 12.92 13.96
C GLN A 628 11.08 13.31 15.15
N GLY A 629 12.07 12.47 15.51
CA GLY A 629 12.99 12.78 16.60
C GLY A 629 12.33 12.83 17.98
N PHE A 630 11.40 11.91 18.30
CA PHE A 630 10.67 11.92 19.57
C PHE A 630 11.57 11.42 20.70
N ARG A 631 12.46 12.31 21.15
CA ARG A 631 13.51 12.00 22.13
C ARG A 631 13.09 12.33 23.56
N VAL A 632 13.32 11.38 24.44
CA VAL A 632 13.06 11.45 25.88
C VAL A 632 14.19 10.80 26.65
N GLN A 633 14.36 11.14 27.92
CA GLN A 633 15.05 10.29 28.88
C GLN A 633 14.05 9.27 29.44
N VAL A 634 14.55 8.11 29.87
CA VAL A 634 13.75 7.06 30.51
C VAL A 634 14.36 6.71 31.86
N HIS A 635 13.51 6.53 32.86
CA HIS A 635 13.88 6.07 34.20
C HIS A 635 12.97 4.91 34.59
N ALA A 636 13.53 3.83 35.12
CA ALA A 636 12.74 2.74 35.68
C ALA A 636 12.02 3.21 36.96
N ARG A 637 10.81 2.69 37.19
CA ARG A 637 10.04 2.91 38.40
C ARG A 637 10.18 1.69 39.32
N ASN A 638 10.29 1.97 40.62
CA ASN A 638 10.29 0.99 41.71
C ASN A 638 8.87 0.77 42.24
#